data_AF-A0A7X2J0J8-F1
#
_entry.id   AF-A0A7X2J0J8-F1
#
_cell.length_a   1.000
_cell.length_b   1.000
_cell.length_c   1.000
_cell.angle_alpha   90.00
_cell.angle_beta   90.00
_cell.angle_gamma   90.00
#
_symmetry.space_group_name_H-M   'P 1'
#
loop_
_entity.id
_entity.type
_entity.pdbx_description
1 polymer ?
#
loop_
_entity_poly.entity_id
_entity_poly.type
_entity_poly.pdbx_seq_one_letter_code
_entity_poly.pdbx_strand_id
1 'polypeptide(L)' 'MDKKQEAANNENLLIAGRTFDPSDYEGKSQVSSGLSLTHEQVNDDYYEGTVDQELK' A
#
# COMPACT_ATOMS: atom_id res chain seq x y z
N MET A 1 -13.74 -8.87 29.05
CA MET A 1 -12.92 -8.97 27.82
C MET A 1 -11.52 -8.50 28.19
N ASP A 2 -10.48 -9.20 27.77
CA ASP A 2 -9.11 -8.87 28.16
C ASP A 2 -8.67 -7.56 27.48
N LYS A 3 -8.09 -6.62 28.23
CA LYS A 3 -7.62 -5.31 27.71
C LYS A 3 -6.68 -5.42 26.49
N LYS A 4 -5.95 -6.53 26.39
CA LYS A 4 -5.06 -6.83 25.26
C LYS A 4 -5.84 -7.13 23.97
N GLN A 5 -7.02 -7.72 24.11
CA GLN A 5 -7.93 -8.01 22.99
C GLN A 5 -8.58 -6.73 22.46
N GLU A 6 -8.94 -5.80 23.35
CA GLU A 6 -9.51 -4.50 22.98
C GLU A 6 -8.51 -3.62 22.21
N ALA A 7 -7.25 -3.58 22.65
CA ALA A 7 -6.20 -2.84 21.94
C ALA A 7 -5.94 -3.39 20.53
N ALA A 8 -5.84 -4.71 20.38
CA ALA A 8 -5.66 -5.35 19.08
C ALA A 8 -6.85 -5.13 18.13
N ASN A 9 -8.08 -5.15 18.66
CA ASN A 9 -9.27 -4.84 17.87
C ASN A 9 -9.26 -3.39 17.37
N ASN A 10 -8.85 -2.44 18.20
CA ASN A 10 -8.76 -1.03 17.79
C ASN A 10 -7.69 -0.83 16.71
N GLU A 11 -6.54 -1.49 16.79
CA GLU A 11 -5.51 -1.43 15.74
C GLU A 11 -6.00 -2.05 14.42
N ASN A 12 -6.71 -3.18 14.48
CA ASN A 12 -7.30 -3.80 13.28
C ASN A 12 -8.36 -2.90 12.62
N LEU A 13 -9.14 -2.18 13.41
CA LEU A 13 -10.12 -1.20 12.91
C LEU A 13 -9.46 -0.03 12.17
N LEU A 14 -8.21 0.33 12.52
CA LEU A 14 -7.45 1.38 11.82
C LEU A 14 -6.92 0.92 10.46
N ILE A 15 -6.71 -0.39 10.28
CA ILE A 15 -6.23 -0.97 9.02
C ILE A 15 -7.40 -1.21 8.05
N ALA A 16 -8.55 -1.63 8.57
CA ALA A 16 -9.74 -1.91 7.77
C ALA A 16 -10.24 -0.65 7.06
N GLY A 17 -10.26 -0.68 5.72
CA GLY A 17 -10.72 0.44 4.89
C GLY A 17 -9.67 1.52 4.64
N ARG A 18 -8.42 1.32 5.08
CA ARG A 18 -7.30 2.19 4.72
C ARG A 18 -7.04 2.13 3.22
N THR A 19 -6.91 3.30 2.60
CA THR A 19 -6.46 3.46 1.21
C THR A 19 -5.03 4.00 1.19
N PHE A 20 -4.40 3.96 0.02
CA PHE A 20 -3.09 4.56 -0.18
C PHE A 20 -3.08 6.04 0.24
N ASP A 21 -2.05 6.43 0.97
CA ASP A 21 -1.69 7.82 1.27
C ASP A 21 -0.25 8.09 0.78
N PRO A 22 0.10 9.27 0.26
CA PRO A 22 1.47 9.56 -0.20
C PRO A 22 2.57 9.29 0.85
N SER A 23 2.27 9.39 2.14
CA SER A 23 3.21 9.04 3.21
C SER A 23 3.55 7.54 3.28
N ASP A 24 2.77 6.67 2.63
CA ASP A 24 3.03 5.23 2.57
C ASP A 24 4.32 4.88 1.82
N TYR A 25 4.80 5.76 0.92
CA TYR A 25 6.11 5.60 0.28
C TYR A 25 7.26 5.60 1.29
N GLU A 26 7.12 6.31 2.41
CA GLU A 26 8.12 6.38 3.48
C GLU A 26 7.80 5.43 4.64
N GLY A 27 6.63 4.79 4.60
CA GLY A 27 6.11 3.92 5.64
C GLY A 27 6.87 2.59 5.73
N LYS A 28 7.24 2.18 6.96
CA LYS A 28 7.96 0.93 7.24
C LYS A 28 7.04 -0.24 7.63
N SER A 29 5.74 0.00 7.71
CA SER A 29 4.76 -1.04 8.05
C SER A 29 4.47 -1.90 6.82
N GLN A 30 4.14 -3.18 7.02
CA GLN A 30 3.78 -4.08 5.93
C GLN A 30 2.58 -3.55 5.12
N VAL A 31 1.59 -2.94 5.79
CA VAL A 31 0.42 -2.34 5.12
C VAL A 31 0.85 -1.15 4.25
N SER A 32 1.70 -0.26 4.76
CA SER A 32 2.24 0.87 3.99
C SER A 32 3.02 0.41 2.76
N SER A 33 3.93 -0.57 2.94
CA SER A 33 4.72 -1.10 1.82
C SER A 33 3.82 -1.74 0.75
N GLY A 34 2.78 -2.49 1.15
CA GLY A 34 1.84 -3.09 0.19
C GLY A 34 1.04 -2.05 -0.58
N LEU A 35 0.51 -1.02 0.11
CA LEU A 35 -0.23 0.07 -0.54
C LEU A 35 0.67 0.88 -1.49
N SER A 36 1.90 1.19 -1.07
CA SER A 36 2.90 1.87 -1.92
C SER A 36 3.25 1.07 -3.17
N LEU A 37 3.54 -0.23 -3.02
CA LEU A 37 3.95 -1.09 -4.13
C LEU A 37 2.84 -1.21 -5.19
N THR A 38 1.59 -1.40 -4.77
CA THR A 38 0.45 -1.47 -5.70
C THR A 38 0.16 -0.11 -6.37
N HIS A 39 0.41 1.00 -5.69
CA HIS A 39 0.32 2.33 -6.29
C HIS A 39 1.44 2.57 -7.31
N GLU A 40 2.66 2.12 -7.02
CA GLU A 40 3.79 2.17 -7.96
C GLU A 40 3.52 1.33 -9.21
N GLN A 41 3.06 0.08 -9.07
CA GLN A 41 2.71 -0.79 -10.20
C GLN A 41 1.70 -0.16 -11.17
N VAL A 42 0.67 0.52 -10.66
CA VAL A 42 -0.31 1.21 -11.52
C VAL A 42 0.32 2.40 -12.26
N ASN A 43 1.29 3.08 -11.63
CA ASN A 43 2.02 4.15 -12.31
C ASN A 43 2.99 3.57 -13.34
N ASP A 44 3.68 2.47 -13.04
CA ASP A 44 4.55 1.79 -13.98
C ASP A 44 3.76 1.34 -15.21
N ASP A 45 2.59 0.70 -15.05
CA ASP A 45 1.73 0.35 -16.20
C ASP A 45 1.25 1.57 -17.02
N TYR A 46 1.20 2.77 -16.40
CA TYR A 46 0.81 4.01 -17.08
C TYR A 46 1.99 4.72 -17.76
N TYR A 47 3.19 4.63 -17.20
CA TYR A 47 4.41 5.32 -17.67
C TYR A 47 5.33 4.43 -18.50
N GLU A 48 5.42 3.14 -18.19
CA GLU A 48 5.98 2.11 -19.03
C GLU A 48 5.09 2.07 -20.28
N GLY A 49 5.65 2.54 -21.39
CA GLY A 49 4.97 2.41 -22.68
C GLY A 49 4.60 0.94 -22.93
N THR A 50 3.75 0.69 -23.92
CA THR A 50 3.38 -0.66 -24.34
C THR A 50 4.58 -1.60 -24.37
N VAL A 51 4.40 -2.86 -23.96
CA VAL A 51 5.40 -3.96 -24.01
C VAL A 51 6.20 -4.02 -25.32
N ASP A 52 5.63 -3.49 -26.41
CA ASP A 52 6.26 -3.32 -27.73
C ASP A 52 7.28 -2.18 -27.82
N GLN A 53 8.03 -1.84 -26.75
CA GLN A 53 9.06 -0.81 -26.81
C GLN A 53 10.20 -1.26 -27.75
N GLU A 54 10.07 -0.97 -29.06
CA GLU A 54 11.14 -1.19 -30.04
C GLU A 54 12.31 -0.26 -29.73
N LEU A 55 13.38 -0.85 -29.19
CA LEU A 55 14.69 -0.20 -29.10
C LEU A 55 15.19 0.09 -30.52
N LYS A 56 15.22 1.36 -30.92
CA LYS A 56 15.91 1.83 -32.13
C LYS A 56 17.41 1.93 -31.92
#